data_AF-A0A1V6NK06-F1
#
_entry.id   AF-A0A1V6NK06-F1
#
_cell.length_a   1.000
_cell.length_b   1.000
_cell.length_c   1.000
_cell.angle_alpha   90.00
_cell.angle_beta   90.00
_cell.angle_gamma   90.00
#
_symmetry.space_group_name_H-M   'P 1'
#
loop_
_entity.id
_entity.type
_entity.pdbx_description
1 polymer ?
#
loop_
_entity_poly.entity_id
_entity_poly.type
_entity_poly.pdbx_seq_one_letter_code
_entity_poly.pdbx_strand_id
1 'polypeptide(L)'
;MESLPDDPAANRASLRVKYEKAVSDLLNSLRSDPKLTYSSNDLKKLRLTLGSFNPEDQNFIASNICLFKPMSSEQIMEYSLDMSEQSEGIRDLCDKYDEMYQSPTGATGRHLSDTMDDNTETTFLYLNRHYQSSYKKTKRYPESLAGTSKWDQIRVGNPFLDIPCGLLGGYSLTNQIPSWSVGADYEWQDDYRNPEMICPHMMLVMYTGAVAIEGELLFCELGCIAQVIRNRLQQKEFEKTSLFPVLIISLFGPRHGRLVQAKFNKSGVLKVRASPIYSFVRKDEAPWDLFLRYHACEPRDGPKIEFGDDEEESVSPQAPE
;
A
#
# COMPACT_ATOMS: atom_id res chain seq x y z
N MET A 1 38.30 20.21 13.46
CA MET A 1 38.26 18.83 12.95
C MET A 1 37.06 18.79 12.03
N GLU A 2 37.27 19.09 10.75
CA GLU A 2 36.20 19.01 9.75
C GLU A 2 35.87 17.52 9.58
N SER A 3 34.62 17.15 9.84
CA SER A 3 34.11 15.81 9.56
C SER A 3 34.28 15.55 8.06
N LEU A 4 34.97 14.45 7.72
CA LEU A 4 35.03 13.95 6.34
C LEU A 4 33.62 13.91 5.75
N PRO A 5 33.42 14.29 4.47
CA PRO A 5 32.13 14.16 3.84
C PRO A 5 31.73 12.68 3.85
N ASP A 6 30.62 12.39 4.52
CA ASP A 6 29.98 11.08 4.58
C ASP A 6 29.87 10.50 3.16
N ASP A 7 30.56 9.40 2.88
CA ASP A 7 30.45 8.70 1.60
C ASP A 7 29.01 8.15 1.45
N PRO A 8 28.19 8.69 0.54
CA PRO A 8 26.81 8.25 0.39
C PRO A 8 26.70 6.78 -0.01
N ALA A 9 27.70 6.23 -0.71
CA ALA A 9 27.70 4.82 -1.11
C ALA A 9 27.95 3.89 0.09
N ALA A 10 28.96 4.19 0.91
CA ALA A 10 29.22 3.45 2.15
C ALA A 10 28.04 3.52 3.12
N ASN A 11 27.40 4.69 3.22
CA ASN A 11 26.20 4.88 4.04
C ASN A 11 25.04 4.00 3.57
N ARG A 12 24.76 3.96 2.26
CA ARG A 12 23.70 3.11 1.69
C ARG A 12 23.97 1.62 1.91
N ALA A 13 25.21 1.17 1.70
CA ALA A 13 25.58 -0.22 1.95
C ALA A 13 25.35 -0.62 3.42
N SER A 14 25.76 0.24 4.36
CA SER A 14 25.53 0.04 5.80
C SER A 14 24.04 -0.02 6.16
N LEU A 15 23.22 0.88 5.59
CA LEU A 15 21.77 0.89 5.79
C LEU A 15 21.11 -0.39 5.23
N ARG A 16 21.50 -0.82 4.04
CA ARG A 16 20.96 -2.05 3.42
C ARG A 16 21.20 -3.28 4.28
N VAL A 17 22.42 -3.46 4.82
CA VAL A 17 22.73 -4.58 5.74
C VAL A 17 21.84 -4.51 6.99
N LYS A 18 21.63 -3.31 7.54
CA LYS A 18 20.76 -3.10 8.69
C LYS A 18 19.31 -3.47 8.37
N TYR A 19 18.79 -3.04 7.22
CA TYR A 19 17.42 -3.30 6.79
C TYR A 19 17.19 -4.77 6.48
N GLU A 20 18.15 -5.44 5.83
CA GLU A 20 18.09 -6.87 5.54
C GLU A 20 17.99 -7.71 6.83
N LYS A 21 18.78 -7.36 7.85
CA LYS A 21 18.66 -8.00 9.16
C LYS A 21 17.29 -7.72 9.79
N ALA A 22 16.88 -6.45 9.84
CA ALA A 22 15.62 -6.05 10.48
C ALA A 22 14.40 -6.70 9.83
N VAL A 23 14.34 -6.74 8.50
CA VAL A 23 13.21 -7.34 7.77
C VAL A 23 13.20 -8.86 7.89
N SER A 24 14.37 -9.51 7.96
CA SER A 24 14.48 -10.95 8.19
C SER A 24 14.01 -11.33 9.59
N ASP A 25 14.44 -10.58 10.61
CA ASP A 25 14.00 -10.76 12.00
C ASP A 25 12.47 -10.55 12.12
N LEU A 26 11.93 -9.53 11.44
CA LEU A 26 10.49 -9.27 11.38
C LEU A 26 9.74 -10.44 10.75
N LEU A 27 10.10 -10.87 9.55
CA LEU A 27 9.43 -11.98 8.85
C LEU A 27 9.48 -13.28 9.66
N ASN A 28 10.61 -13.57 10.33
CA ASN A 28 10.71 -14.72 11.22
C ASN A 28 9.78 -14.60 12.42
N SER A 29 9.66 -13.41 13.02
CA SER A 29 8.75 -13.15 14.13
C SER A 29 7.28 -13.32 13.72
N LEU A 30 6.88 -12.75 12.57
CA LEU A 30 5.52 -12.89 12.02
C LEU A 30 5.17 -14.37 11.76
N ARG A 31 6.13 -15.17 11.28
CA ARG A 31 5.89 -16.59 11.01
C ARG A 31 5.82 -17.44 12.28
N SER A 32 6.49 -17.01 13.35
CA SER A 32 6.63 -17.79 14.60
C SER A 32 5.49 -17.56 15.58
N ASP A 33 5.02 -16.30 15.69
CA ASP A 33 3.92 -15.91 16.57
C ASP A 33 2.92 -15.03 15.79
N PRO A 34 2.17 -15.62 14.84
CA PRO A 34 1.29 -14.86 13.99
C PRO A 34 0.07 -14.34 14.77
N LYS A 35 -0.15 -13.03 14.73
CA LYS A 35 -1.33 -12.35 15.31
C LYS A 35 -2.18 -11.75 14.22
N LEU A 36 -3.51 -11.77 14.38
CA LEU A 36 -4.43 -11.14 13.43
C LEU A 36 -4.13 -9.64 13.27
N THR A 37 -3.98 -8.95 14.39
CA THR A 37 -3.58 -7.53 14.46
C THR A 37 -2.39 -7.34 15.39
N TYR A 38 -1.65 -6.25 15.16
CA TYR A 38 -0.49 -5.84 15.95
C TYR A 38 -0.74 -4.47 16.55
N SER A 39 -0.84 -4.44 17.88
CA SER A 39 -0.96 -3.20 18.65
C SER A 39 0.35 -2.40 18.66
N SER A 40 0.31 -1.14 19.12
CA SER A 40 1.52 -0.32 19.33
C SER A 40 2.58 -1.03 20.19
N ASN A 41 2.17 -1.82 21.18
CA ASN A 41 3.09 -2.57 22.03
C ASN A 41 3.74 -3.75 21.30
N ASP A 42 3.00 -4.44 20.44
CA ASP A 42 3.55 -5.52 19.61
C ASP A 42 4.54 -4.95 18.59
N LEU A 43 4.17 -3.85 17.93
CA LEU A 43 5.02 -3.18 16.95
C LEU A 43 6.33 -2.67 17.54
N LYS A 44 6.32 -2.12 18.77
CA LYS A 44 7.55 -1.71 19.48
C LYS A 44 8.50 -2.88 19.71
N LYS A 45 7.98 -4.06 20.09
CA LYS A 45 8.80 -5.28 20.28
C LYS A 45 9.46 -5.73 18.98
N LEU A 46 8.77 -5.51 17.86
CA LEU A 46 9.23 -5.83 16.52
C LEU A 46 10.12 -4.73 15.89
N ARG A 47 10.43 -3.64 16.61
CA ARG A 47 11.19 -2.47 16.14
C ARG A 47 10.51 -1.71 14.99
N LEU A 48 9.19 -1.55 15.09
CA LEU A 48 8.39 -0.71 14.20
C LEU A 48 7.76 0.44 14.96
N THR A 49 7.36 1.47 14.22
CA THR A 49 6.43 2.50 14.72
C THR A 49 5.27 2.63 13.76
N LEU A 50 4.06 2.74 14.32
CA LEU A 50 2.86 3.10 13.58
C LEU A 50 2.49 4.55 13.91
N GLY A 51 2.48 5.40 12.88
CA GLY A 51 1.88 6.73 12.93
C GLY A 51 0.55 6.78 12.20
N SER A 52 -0.24 7.80 12.45
CA SER A 52 -1.41 8.15 11.64
C SER A 52 -1.04 9.22 10.62
N PHE A 53 -1.76 9.30 9.50
CA PHE A 53 -1.73 10.47 8.62
C PHE A 53 -3.12 10.77 8.08
N ASN A 54 -3.40 12.05 7.82
CA ASN A 54 -4.59 12.44 7.06
C ASN A 54 -4.20 12.49 5.58
N PRO A 55 -4.77 11.63 4.72
CA PRO A 55 -4.37 11.57 3.32
C PRO A 55 -4.79 12.79 2.49
N GLU A 56 -5.67 13.65 3.04
CA GLU A 56 -6.14 14.90 2.42
C GLU A 56 -5.43 16.16 2.98
N ASP A 57 -4.63 16.02 4.05
CA ASP A 57 -3.93 17.15 4.65
C ASP A 57 -2.80 17.64 3.71
N GLN A 58 -2.93 18.89 3.27
CA GLN A 58 -1.97 19.52 2.36
C GLN A 58 -0.58 19.67 2.97
N ASN A 59 -0.48 19.84 4.30
CA ASN A 59 0.81 19.93 4.97
C ASN A 59 1.53 18.57 4.92
N PHE A 60 0.82 17.50 5.27
CA PHE A 60 1.31 16.15 5.12
C PHE A 60 1.68 15.86 3.65
N ILE A 61 0.78 16.12 2.70
CA ILE A 61 1.03 15.88 1.26
C ILE A 61 2.26 16.63 0.77
N ALA A 62 2.50 17.87 1.23
CA ALA A 62 3.65 18.67 0.84
C ALA A 62 4.97 18.20 1.50
N SER A 63 4.90 17.60 2.68
CA SER A 63 6.06 17.17 3.49
C SER A 63 6.88 16.05 2.84
N ASN A 64 8.10 15.85 3.35
CA ASN A 64 8.95 14.70 2.99
C ASN A 64 8.52 13.39 3.68
N ILE A 65 7.52 13.46 4.57
CA ILE A 65 6.95 12.31 5.26
C ILE A 65 5.97 11.57 4.34
N CYS A 66 5.28 12.29 3.46
CA CYS A 66 4.44 11.70 2.43
C CYS A 66 5.29 11.02 1.36
N LEU A 67 5.26 9.69 1.32
CA LEU A 67 6.04 8.90 0.38
C LEU A 67 5.38 8.80 -1.00
N PHE A 68 4.07 9.00 -1.06
CA PHE A 68 3.25 8.83 -2.25
C PHE A 68 2.31 10.02 -2.39
N LYS A 69 2.66 10.96 -3.27
CA LYS A 69 1.87 12.15 -3.51
C LYS A 69 0.63 11.76 -4.32
N PRO A 70 -0.59 11.92 -3.80
CA PRO A 70 -1.78 11.58 -4.56
C PRO A 70 -1.89 12.45 -5.82
N MET A 71 -2.50 11.90 -6.87
CA MET A 71 -3.01 12.71 -7.98
C MET A 71 -3.91 13.83 -7.43
N SER A 72 -3.96 15.01 -8.04
CA SER A 72 -4.83 16.08 -7.53
C SER A 72 -6.30 15.80 -7.80
N SER A 73 -7.20 16.39 -7.01
CA SER A 73 -8.65 16.31 -7.22
C SER A 73 -9.06 16.84 -8.59
N GLU A 74 -8.38 17.87 -9.10
CA GLU A 74 -8.63 18.41 -10.44
C GLU A 74 -8.25 17.41 -11.54
N GLN A 75 -7.11 16.74 -11.39
CA GLN A 75 -6.61 15.79 -12.39
C GLN A 75 -7.50 14.55 -12.48
N ILE A 76 -7.90 13.99 -11.34
CA ILE A 76 -8.72 12.76 -11.33
C ILE A 76 -10.13 13.01 -11.89
N MET A 77 -10.69 14.23 -11.74
CA MET A 77 -11.97 14.62 -12.33
C MET A 77 -11.95 14.64 -13.87
N GLU A 78 -10.78 14.67 -14.52
CA GLU A 78 -10.65 14.53 -15.98
C GLU A 78 -11.04 13.15 -16.47
N TYR A 79 -11.04 12.14 -15.59
CA TYR A 79 -11.29 10.75 -15.91
C TYR A 79 -12.73 10.36 -15.57
N SER A 80 -13.29 9.44 -16.35
CA SER A 80 -14.56 8.79 -16.02
C SER A 80 -14.62 7.41 -16.64
N LEU A 81 -15.33 6.50 -15.95
CA LEU A 81 -15.69 5.20 -16.47
C LEU A 81 -16.95 5.34 -17.33
N ASP A 82 -16.82 5.12 -18.64
CA ASP A 82 -17.99 5.06 -19.53
C ASP A 82 -18.63 3.67 -19.44
N MET A 83 -19.78 3.62 -18.75
CA MET A 83 -20.55 2.39 -18.53
C MET A 83 -21.09 1.76 -19.81
N SER A 84 -21.30 2.54 -20.88
CA SER A 84 -21.84 2.03 -22.14
C SER A 84 -20.85 1.13 -22.88
N GLU A 85 -19.55 1.39 -22.71
CA GLU A 85 -18.45 0.64 -23.33
C GLU A 85 -17.97 -0.57 -22.48
N GLN A 86 -18.53 -0.75 -21.28
CA GLN A 86 -18.13 -1.85 -20.39
C GLN A 86 -18.82 -3.16 -20.75
N SER A 87 -18.18 -4.28 -20.40
CA SER A 87 -18.81 -5.60 -20.45
C SER A 87 -19.98 -5.70 -19.49
N GLU A 88 -20.91 -6.61 -19.76
CA GLU A 88 -22.10 -6.83 -18.93
C GLU A 88 -21.75 -7.11 -17.46
N GLY A 89 -20.75 -7.95 -17.18
CA GLY A 89 -20.32 -8.24 -15.81
C GLY A 89 -19.79 -7.01 -15.06
N ILE A 90 -19.16 -6.05 -15.75
CA ILE A 90 -18.71 -4.81 -15.14
C ILE A 90 -19.89 -3.86 -14.87
N ARG A 91 -20.85 -3.79 -15.80
CA ARG A 91 -22.08 -3.04 -15.57
C ARG A 91 -22.82 -3.58 -14.36
N ASP A 92 -23.00 -4.90 -14.29
CA ASP A 92 -23.62 -5.58 -13.16
C ASP A 92 -22.90 -5.28 -11.85
N LEU A 93 -21.56 -5.37 -11.80
CA LEU A 93 -20.77 -5.03 -10.61
C LEU A 93 -21.03 -3.59 -10.16
N CYS A 94 -21.05 -2.62 -11.07
CA CYS A 94 -21.23 -1.22 -10.73
C CYS A 94 -22.67 -0.88 -10.33
N ASP A 95 -23.65 -1.45 -11.03
CA ASP A 95 -25.07 -1.19 -10.81
C ASP A 95 -25.55 -1.87 -9.52
N LYS A 96 -25.09 -3.10 -9.26
CA LYS A 96 -25.51 -3.94 -8.13
C LYS A 96 -24.53 -3.89 -6.95
N TYR A 97 -23.53 -3.00 -6.96
CA TYR A 97 -22.51 -2.94 -5.90
C TYR A 97 -23.10 -3.01 -4.49
N ASP A 98 -24.12 -2.19 -4.21
CA ASP A 98 -24.81 -2.13 -2.92
C ASP A 98 -25.64 -3.39 -2.65
N GLU A 99 -26.27 -3.96 -3.67
CA GLU A 99 -27.10 -5.18 -3.57
C GLU A 99 -26.24 -6.42 -3.31
N MET A 100 -25.00 -6.42 -3.80
CA MET A 100 -24.02 -7.47 -3.56
C MET A 100 -23.48 -7.45 -2.12
N TYR A 101 -23.81 -6.43 -1.31
CA TYR A 101 -23.37 -6.38 0.08
C TYR A 101 -24.09 -7.43 0.93
N GLN A 102 -23.33 -8.38 1.45
CA GLN A 102 -23.83 -9.37 2.38
C GLN A 102 -23.55 -8.92 3.81
N SER A 103 -24.60 -8.55 4.55
CA SER A 103 -24.43 -8.17 5.96
C SER A 103 -23.87 -9.36 6.76
N PRO A 104 -22.79 -9.19 7.53
CA PRO A 104 -22.24 -10.26 8.35
C PRO A 104 -23.14 -10.65 9.55
N THR A 105 -24.27 -9.96 9.74
CA THR A 105 -25.18 -10.18 10.86
C THR A 105 -25.74 -11.60 10.86
N GLY A 106 -25.43 -12.37 11.90
CA GLY A 106 -25.93 -13.75 12.07
C GLY A 106 -25.08 -14.83 11.38
N ALA A 107 -24.08 -14.45 10.58
CA ALA A 107 -23.10 -15.40 10.04
C ALA A 107 -22.08 -15.78 11.12
N THR A 108 -21.67 -17.05 11.15
CA THR A 108 -20.63 -17.54 12.08
C THR A 108 -19.66 -18.51 11.39
N GLY A 109 -18.47 -18.65 11.96
CA GLY A 109 -17.45 -19.58 11.47
C GLY A 109 -17.08 -19.34 10.00
N ARG A 110 -17.09 -20.42 9.21
CA ARG A 110 -16.69 -20.38 7.79
C ARG A 110 -17.54 -19.44 6.94
N HIS A 111 -18.86 -19.44 7.15
CA HIS A 111 -19.77 -18.58 6.40
C HIS A 111 -19.47 -17.10 6.66
N LEU A 112 -19.11 -16.72 7.89
CA LEU A 112 -18.70 -15.36 8.18
C LEU A 112 -17.42 -15.00 7.41
N SER A 113 -16.42 -15.90 7.38
CA SER A 113 -15.19 -15.67 6.60
C SER A 113 -15.50 -15.48 5.12
N ASP A 114 -16.25 -16.41 4.52
CA ASP A 114 -16.59 -16.39 3.09
C ASP A 114 -17.34 -15.09 2.75
N THR A 115 -18.33 -14.69 3.56
CA THR A 115 -19.05 -13.41 3.40
C THR A 115 -18.13 -12.18 3.48
N MET A 116 -17.14 -12.19 4.38
CA MET A 116 -16.22 -11.07 4.55
C MET A 116 -15.23 -11.00 3.37
N ASP A 117 -14.73 -12.14 2.91
CA ASP A 117 -13.87 -12.24 1.73
C ASP A 117 -14.61 -11.72 0.48
N ASP A 118 -15.81 -12.24 0.18
CA ASP A 118 -16.64 -11.83 -0.97
C ASP A 118 -16.91 -10.32 -0.99
N ASN A 119 -17.26 -9.76 0.16
CA ASN A 119 -17.56 -8.34 0.28
C ASN A 119 -16.33 -7.46 -0.03
N THR A 120 -15.15 -7.89 0.41
CA THR A 120 -13.90 -7.15 0.17
C THR A 120 -13.39 -7.31 -1.25
N GLU A 121 -13.52 -8.51 -1.82
CA GLU A 121 -13.23 -8.76 -3.23
C GLU A 121 -14.10 -7.87 -4.12
N THR A 122 -15.39 -7.74 -3.83
CA THR A 122 -16.28 -6.83 -4.57
C THR A 122 -15.77 -5.38 -4.56
N THR A 123 -15.26 -4.92 -3.41
CA THR A 123 -14.66 -3.59 -3.26
C THR A 123 -13.38 -3.44 -4.07
N PHE A 124 -12.51 -4.46 -4.05
CA PHE A 124 -11.31 -4.51 -4.87
C PHE A 124 -11.63 -4.45 -6.36
N LEU A 125 -12.55 -5.31 -6.83
CA LEU A 125 -12.94 -5.38 -8.23
C LEU A 125 -13.49 -4.04 -8.72
N TYR A 126 -14.33 -3.38 -7.92
CA TYR A 126 -14.87 -2.06 -8.24
C TYR A 126 -13.74 -1.02 -8.35
N LEU A 127 -12.90 -0.89 -7.32
CA LEU A 127 -11.79 0.08 -7.31
C LEU A 127 -10.82 -0.14 -8.47
N ASN A 128 -10.40 -1.39 -8.66
CA ASN A 128 -9.45 -1.74 -9.71
C ASN A 128 -10.05 -1.51 -11.10
N ARG A 129 -11.35 -1.76 -11.29
CA ARG A 129 -11.98 -1.46 -12.58
C ARG A 129 -12.00 0.03 -12.87
N HIS A 130 -12.35 0.85 -11.89
CA HIS A 130 -12.30 2.31 -12.06
C HIS A 130 -10.89 2.78 -12.39
N TYR A 131 -9.86 2.22 -11.76
CA TYR A 131 -8.46 2.55 -12.07
C TYR A 131 -8.05 2.15 -13.50
N GLN A 132 -8.38 0.92 -13.91
CA GLN A 132 -7.96 0.39 -15.21
C GLN A 132 -8.75 0.95 -16.40
N SER A 133 -10.00 1.36 -16.17
CA SER A 133 -10.95 1.62 -17.27
C SER A 133 -11.63 2.99 -17.21
N SER A 134 -11.20 3.88 -16.32
CA SER A 134 -11.54 5.30 -16.46
C SER A 134 -10.65 5.96 -17.50
N TYR A 135 -11.24 6.71 -18.43
CA TYR A 135 -10.52 7.38 -19.51
C TYR A 135 -10.69 8.89 -19.43
N LYS A 136 -9.71 9.63 -19.95
CA LYS A 136 -9.82 11.10 -20.07
C LYS A 136 -11.00 11.49 -20.96
N LYS A 137 -11.88 12.35 -20.44
CA LYS A 137 -13.12 12.80 -21.11
C LYS A 137 -12.90 13.55 -22.45
N THR A 138 -11.74 14.16 -22.63
CA THR A 138 -11.53 15.19 -23.67
C THR A 138 -10.54 14.81 -24.77
N LYS A 139 -9.88 13.64 -24.69
CA LYS A 139 -8.83 13.28 -25.65
C LYS A 139 -9.37 12.48 -26.83
N ARG A 140 -8.86 12.81 -28.03
CA ARG A 140 -9.14 12.13 -29.30
C ARG A 140 -8.65 10.67 -29.31
N TYR A 141 -7.71 10.34 -28.44
CA TYR A 141 -7.25 8.99 -28.17
C TYR A 141 -7.51 8.67 -26.68
N PRO A 142 -8.17 7.54 -26.37
CA PRO A 142 -8.51 7.19 -25.01
C PRO A 142 -7.23 6.84 -24.24
N GLU A 143 -6.85 7.71 -23.30
CA GLU A 143 -5.82 7.44 -22.32
C GLU A 143 -6.49 7.03 -21.01
N SER A 144 -6.26 5.79 -20.57
CA SER A 144 -6.81 5.29 -19.30
C SER A 144 -6.05 5.89 -18.12
N LEU A 145 -6.71 5.97 -16.95
CA LEU A 145 -6.08 6.42 -15.71
C LEU A 145 -4.83 5.61 -15.40
N ALA A 146 -4.93 4.27 -15.41
CA ALA A 146 -3.79 3.37 -15.29
C ALA A 146 -2.71 3.64 -16.35
N GLY A 147 -3.08 3.81 -17.63
CA GLY A 147 -2.13 4.02 -18.73
C GLY A 147 -1.43 5.39 -18.70
N THR A 148 -1.99 6.37 -17.99
CA THR A 148 -1.33 7.67 -17.72
C THR A 148 -0.49 7.67 -16.46
N SER A 149 -0.69 6.69 -15.58
CA SER A 149 0.18 6.47 -14.43
C SER A 149 1.51 5.87 -14.91
N LYS A 150 2.55 5.98 -14.09
CA LYS A 150 3.79 5.21 -14.31
C LYS A 150 3.84 3.92 -13.47
N TRP A 151 2.70 3.48 -12.96
CA TRP A 151 2.57 2.24 -12.20
C TRP A 151 2.32 1.08 -13.17
N ASP A 152 3.36 0.28 -13.37
CA ASP A 152 3.33 -0.90 -14.22
C ASP A 152 3.16 -2.15 -13.36
N GLN A 153 2.41 -3.14 -13.83
CA GLN A 153 2.38 -4.45 -13.18
C GLN A 153 3.78 -5.09 -13.22
N ILE A 154 4.15 -5.77 -12.15
CA ILE A 154 5.43 -6.47 -12.09
C ILE A 154 5.48 -7.51 -13.22
N ARG A 155 6.50 -7.40 -14.08
CA ARG A 155 6.61 -8.22 -15.28
C ARG A 155 7.05 -9.64 -14.94
N VAL A 156 6.55 -10.61 -15.71
CA VAL A 156 7.06 -11.99 -15.68
C VAL A 156 8.56 -11.99 -15.95
N GLY A 157 9.33 -12.65 -15.09
CA GLY A 157 10.79 -12.67 -15.13
C GLY A 157 11.47 -11.56 -14.32
N ASN A 158 10.72 -10.69 -13.64
CA ASN A 158 11.28 -9.79 -12.63
C ASN A 158 11.74 -10.62 -11.42
N PRO A 159 13.00 -10.52 -10.96
CA PRO A 159 13.51 -11.26 -9.81
C PRO A 159 12.71 -11.07 -8.51
N PHE A 160 11.91 -10.01 -8.42
CA PHE A 160 10.95 -9.82 -7.34
C PHE A 160 9.98 -11.03 -7.20
N LEU A 161 9.58 -11.63 -8.31
CA LEU A 161 8.65 -12.76 -8.39
C LEU A 161 9.33 -14.12 -8.17
N ASP A 162 10.65 -14.19 -8.32
CA ASP A 162 11.43 -15.44 -8.20
C ASP A 162 11.64 -15.86 -6.73
N ILE A 163 11.30 -14.98 -5.78
CA ILE A 163 11.48 -15.21 -4.36
C ILE A 163 10.25 -15.97 -3.82
N PRO A 164 10.44 -17.06 -3.03
CA PRO A 164 9.36 -17.97 -2.66
C PRO A 164 8.14 -17.23 -2.09
N CYS A 165 6.97 -17.56 -2.65
CA CYS A 165 5.65 -17.04 -2.30
C CYS A 165 5.43 -17.15 -0.79
N GLY A 166 5.82 -16.09 -0.08
CA GLY A 166 5.70 -15.97 1.36
C GLY A 166 4.43 -15.22 1.71
N LEU A 167 4.57 -14.16 2.49
CA LEU A 167 3.42 -13.38 2.96
C LEU A 167 2.76 -12.51 1.87
N LEU A 168 3.23 -12.56 0.62
CA LEU A 168 2.58 -11.87 -0.51
C LEU A 168 1.35 -12.64 -1.04
N GLY A 169 1.37 -13.97 -1.00
CA GLY A 169 0.31 -14.82 -1.56
C GLY A 169 -0.62 -15.43 -0.51
N GLY A 170 -0.67 -14.84 0.69
CA GLY A 170 -1.35 -15.44 1.84
C GLY A 170 -0.42 -16.25 2.75
N TYR A 171 -0.90 -16.56 3.95
CA TYR A 171 -0.22 -17.41 4.93
C TYR A 171 -1.13 -18.56 5.32
N SER A 172 -0.80 -19.78 4.89
CA SER A 172 -1.67 -20.96 5.01
C SER A 172 -1.24 -21.91 6.14
N LEU A 173 -0.98 -21.39 7.34
CA LEU A 173 -0.53 -22.21 8.48
C LEU A 173 -1.52 -22.25 9.66
N THR A 174 -2.51 -21.36 9.72
CA THR A 174 -3.43 -21.27 10.88
C THR A 174 -4.85 -20.93 10.46
N ASN A 175 -5.84 -21.45 11.20
CA ASN A 175 -7.26 -21.06 11.04
C ASN A 175 -7.59 -19.69 11.67
N GLN A 176 -6.61 -19.02 12.28
CA GLN A 176 -6.83 -17.78 13.05
C GLN A 176 -6.65 -16.51 12.23
N ILE A 177 -5.93 -16.59 11.11
CA ILE A 177 -5.70 -15.47 10.20
C ILE A 177 -6.50 -15.74 8.93
N PRO A 178 -7.48 -14.88 8.59
CA PRO A 178 -8.19 -14.96 7.33
C PRO A 178 -7.22 -14.94 6.15
N SER A 179 -7.59 -15.62 5.07
CA SER A 179 -6.85 -15.49 3.81
C SER A 179 -6.82 -14.04 3.34
N TRP A 180 -5.82 -13.72 2.53
CA TRP A 180 -5.76 -12.46 1.81
C TRP A 180 -5.16 -12.72 0.44
N SER A 181 -5.45 -11.78 -0.45
CA SER A 181 -4.90 -11.76 -1.80
C SER A 181 -4.29 -10.40 -2.06
N VAL A 182 -3.13 -10.40 -2.70
CA VAL A 182 -2.63 -9.22 -3.42
C VAL A 182 -3.27 -9.26 -4.80
N GLY A 183 -4.32 -8.46 -4.98
CA GLY A 183 -5.08 -8.42 -6.23
C GLY A 183 -4.38 -7.64 -7.32
N ALA A 184 -3.48 -6.72 -6.94
CA ALA A 184 -2.59 -6.05 -7.87
C ALA A 184 -1.28 -5.63 -7.19
N ASP A 185 -0.18 -5.75 -7.92
CA ASP A 185 1.16 -5.37 -7.51
C ASP A 185 1.82 -4.53 -8.61
N TYR A 186 2.15 -3.29 -8.27
CA TYR A 186 2.68 -2.31 -9.19
C TYR A 186 4.08 -1.87 -8.77
N GLU A 187 4.94 -1.71 -9.77
CA GLU A 187 6.24 -1.07 -9.66
C GLU A 187 6.27 0.25 -10.43
N TRP A 188 7.02 1.22 -9.89
CA TRP A 188 7.14 2.51 -10.55
C TRP A 188 8.18 2.45 -11.67
N GLN A 189 7.76 2.84 -12.87
CA GLN A 189 8.62 2.88 -14.06
C GLN A 189 8.91 4.34 -14.45
N ASP A 190 10.09 4.86 -14.10
CA ASP A 190 10.36 6.29 -14.32
C ASP A 190 10.41 6.66 -15.81
N ASP A 191 10.94 5.75 -16.64
CA ASP A 191 10.98 5.88 -18.10
C ASP A 191 10.45 4.62 -18.79
N TYR A 192 9.26 4.73 -19.39
CA TYR A 192 8.65 3.65 -20.17
C TYR A 192 9.47 3.22 -21.39
N ARG A 193 10.39 4.07 -21.87
CA ARG A 193 11.29 3.77 -23.00
C ARG A 193 12.52 2.99 -22.56
N ASN A 194 12.85 3.05 -21.27
CA ASN A 194 13.93 2.28 -20.68
C ASN A 194 13.37 1.41 -19.54
N PRO A 195 12.82 0.22 -19.88
CA PRO A 195 12.22 -0.67 -18.90
C PRO A 195 13.20 -1.20 -17.84
N GLU A 196 14.51 -0.94 -17.98
CA GLU A 196 15.52 -1.24 -16.96
C GLU A 196 15.60 -0.14 -15.88
N MET A 197 15.04 1.06 -16.10
CA MET A 197 14.94 2.13 -15.09
C MET A 197 13.66 1.99 -14.27
N ILE A 198 13.55 0.88 -13.57
CA ILE A 198 12.56 0.70 -12.51
C ILE A 198 13.02 1.38 -11.22
N CYS A 199 12.08 1.86 -10.43
CA CYS A 199 12.33 2.41 -9.10
C CYS A 199 12.00 1.36 -8.01
N PRO A 200 12.62 1.47 -6.83
CA PRO A 200 12.38 0.53 -5.73
C PRO A 200 10.96 0.63 -5.13
N HIS A 201 10.21 1.68 -5.48
CA HIS A 201 8.86 1.94 -4.98
C HIS A 201 7.86 0.89 -5.43
N MET A 202 7.00 0.53 -4.50
CA MET A 202 5.99 -0.51 -4.70
C MET A 202 4.62 -0.02 -4.24
N MET A 203 3.60 -0.38 -5.00
CA MET A 203 2.21 -0.27 -4.59
C MET A 203 1.55 -1.64 -4.65
N LEU A 204 0.87 -2.03 -3.57
CA LEU A 204 0.04 -3.22 -3.53
C LEU A 204 -1.41 -2.82 -3.30
N VAL A 205 -2.34 -3.47 -4.01
CA VAL A 205 -3.75 -3.45 -3.69
C VAL A 205 -4.12 -4.84 -3.19
N MET A 206 -4.52 -4.91 -1.92
CA MET A 206 -4.80 -6.18 -1.26
C MET A 206 -6.20 -6.18 -0.64
N TYR A 207 -6.77 -7.37 -0.51
CA TYR A 207 -8.05 -7.56 0.17
C TYR A 207 -8.04 -8.80 1.07
N THR A 208 -8.80 -8.76 2.16
CA THR A 208 -8.92 -9.85 3.14
C THR A 208 -10.24 -9.77 3.92
N GLY A 209 -10.84 -10.89 4.28
CA GLY A 209 -12.01 -10.94 5.17
C GLY A 209 -11.71 -10.55 6.64
N ALA A 210 -10.47 -10.21 6.99
CA ALA A 210 -10.12 -9.74 8.33
C ALA A 210 -10.82 -8.42 8.71
N VAL A 211 -10.98 -8.16 10.01
CA VAL A 211 -11.49 -6.87 10.52
C VAL A 211 -10.33 -6.09 11.11
N ALA A 212 -10.06 -4.91 10.58
CA ALA A 212 -9.02 -4.04 11.13
C ALA A 212 -9.49 -3.29 12.38
N ILE A 213 -8.51 -2.91 13.21
CA ILE A 213 -8.70 -2.08 14.40
C ILE A 213 -7.93 -0.78 14.18
N GLU A 214 -8.58 0.35 14.46
CA GLU A 214 -7.95 1.67 14.36
C GLU A 214 -6.73 1.75 15.28
N GLY A 215 -5.60 2.26 14.77
CA GLY A 215 -4.34 2.29 15.52
C GLY A 215 -3.60 0.94 15.65
N GLU A 216 -4.04 -0.13 14.97
CA GLU A 216 -3.33 -1.40 14.86
C GLU A 216 -3.03 -1.74 13.39
N LEU A 217 -2.09 -2.65 13.13
CA LEU A 217 -1.80 -3.19 11.79
C LEU A 217 -2.29 -4.62 11.64
N LEU A 218 -2.88 -4.96 10.49
CA LEU A 218 -3.21 -6.34 10.15
C LEU A 218 -1.94 -7.16 9.88
N PHE A 219 -2.00 -8.46 10.15
CA PHE A 219 -0.95 -9.41 9.81
C PHE A 219 -0.51 -9.29 8.35
N CYS A 220 -1.48 -9.28 7.46
CA CYS A 220 -1.27 -9.28 6.02
C CYS A 220 -0.65 -7.97 5.54
N GLU A 221 -1.04 -6.81 6.08
CA GLU A 221 -0.42 -5.52 5.77
C GLU A 221 1.07 -5.52 6.15
N LEU A 222 1.38 -5.92 7.38
CA LEU A 222 2.75 -5.94 7.89
C LEU A 222 3.61 -6.99 7.18
N GLY A 223 3.05 -8.17 6.92
CA GLY A 223 3.70 -9.27 6.19
C GLY A 223 4.02 -8.89 4.76
N CYS A 224 3.08 -8.27 4.05
CA CYS A 224 3.28 -7.77 2.70
C CYS A 224 4.37 -6.69 2.65
N ILE A 225 4.32 -5.67 3.52
CA ILE A 225 5.36 -4.63 3.59
C ILE A 225 6.75 -5.26 3.79
N ALA A 226 6.89 -6.15 4.77
CA ALA A 226 8.16 -6.78 5.08
C ALA A 226 8.66 -7.65 3.91
N GLN A 227 7.79 -8.43 3.28
CA GLN A 227 8.17 -9.28 2.17
C GLN A 227 8.54 -8.45 0.94
N VAL A 228 7.81 -7.37 0.63
CA VAL A 228 8.16 -6.43 -0.45
C VAL A 228 9.56 -5.86 -0.25
N ILE A 229 9.83 -5.30 0.94
CA ILE A 229 11.12 -4.67 1.22
C ILE A 229 12.25 -5.70 1.15
N ARG A 230 12.04 -6.92 1.69
CA ARG A 230 13.01 -8.01 1.55
C ARG A 230 13.28 -8.33 0.09
N ASN A 231 12.24 -8.45 -0.74
CA ASN A 231 12.40 -8.77 -2.14
C ASN A 231 13.16 -7.68 -2.88
N ARG A 232 12.80 -6.40 -2.68
CA ARG A 232 13.50 -5.26 -3.29
C ARG A 232 14.95 -5.13 -2.83
N LEU A 233 15.26 -5.44 -1.58
CA LEU A 233 16.64 -5.47 -1.07
C LEU A 233 17.52 -6.48 -1.80
N GLN A 234 16.95 -7.60 -2.26
CA GLN A 234 17.67 -8.69 -2.93
C GLN A 234 17.91 -8.44 -4.43
N GLN A 235 17.26 -7.44 -5.01
CA GLN A 235 17.43 -7.09 -6.41
C GLN A 235 18.72 -6.30 -6.63
N LYS A 236 19.51 -6.72 -7.62
CA LYS A 236 20.83 -6.14 -7.92
C LYS A 236 20.71 -4.73 -8.47
N GLU A 237 19.64 -4.49 -9.22
CA GLU A 237 19.29 -3.20 -9.83
C GLU A 237 19.16 -2.10 -8.76
N PHE A 238 18.78 -2.47 -7.52
CA PHE A 238 18.61 -1.55 -6.41
C PHE A 238 19.79 -1.52 -5.44
N GLU A 239 20.95 -2.08 -5.77
CA GLU A 239 22.13 -2.11 -4.87
C GLU A 239 22.60 -0.70 -4.46
N LYS A 240 22.33 0.31 -5.30
CA LYS A 240 22.77 1.70 -5.14
C LYS A 240 21.77 2.57 -4.38
N THR A 241 20.67 2.01 -3.88
CA THR A 241 19.68 2.70 -3.05
C THR A 241 19.43 1.96 -1.74
N SER A 242 19.10 2.71 -0.71
CA SER A 242 18.58 2.22 0.56
C SER A 242 17.09 2.56 0.76
N LEU A 243 16.47 3.27 -0.18
CA LEU A 243 15.08 3.68 -0.10
C LEU A 243 14.16 2.61 -0.72
N PHE A 244 13.27 2.01 0.09
CA PHE A 244 12.29 1.00 -0.35
C PHE A 244 10.88 1.34 0.12
N PRO A 245 10.22 2.35 -0.48
CA PRO A 245 8.89 2.78 -0.06
C PRO A 245 7.83 1.80 -0.55
N VAL A 246 6.89 1.48 0.34
CA VAL A 246 5.76 0.61 0.02
C VAL A 246 4.46 1.36 0.32
N LEU A 247 3.55 1.41 -0.64
CA LEU A 247 2.16 1.80 -0.46
C LEU A 247 1.30 0.53 -0.50
N ILE A 248 0.39 0.40 0.46
CA ILE A 248 -0.67 -0.60 0.45
C ILE A 248 -2.00 0.12 0.44
N ILE A 249 -2.80 -0.18 -0.57
CA ILE A 249 -4.25 0.03 -0.56
C ILE A 249 -4.85 -1.24 0.07
N SER A 250 -5.16 -1.14 1.36
CA SER A 250 -5.59 -2.25 2.21
C SER A 250 -7.11 -2.26 2.26
N LEU A 251 -7.75 -3.26 1.65
CA LEU A 251 -9.19 -3.48 1.72
C LEU A 251 -9.47 -4.64 2.67
N PHE A 252 -10.45 -4.50 3.55
CA PHE A 252 -10.73 -5.52 4.56
C PHE A 252 -12.18 -5.51 5.02
N GLY A 253 -12.58 -6.60 5.65
CA GLY A 253 -13.97 -6.89 5.96
C GLY A 253 -14.60 -5.89 6.94
N PRO A 254 -15.93 -5.69 6.90
CA PRO A 254 -16.85 -6.20 5.87
C PRO A 254 -16.70 -5.49 4.51
N ARG A 255 -16.65 -4.16 4.45
CA ARG A 255 -16.27 -3.39 3.25
C ARG A 255 -15.61 -2.11 3.73
N HIS A 256 -14.38 -2.23 4.15
CA HIS A 256 -13.59 -1.12 4.64
C HIS A 256 -12.24 -1.09 3.95
N GLY A 257 -11.54 0.02 4.08
CA GLY A 257 -10.17 0.08 3.64
C GLY A 257 -9.42 1.26 4.23
N ARG A 258 -8.10 1.22 4.09
CA ARG A 258 -7.21 2.31 4.44
C ARG A 258 -5.96 2.30 3.58
N LEU A 259 -5.24 3.42 3.61
CA LEU A 259 -3.96 3.59 2.96
C LEU A 259 -2.87 3.37 3.99
N VAL A 260 -1.88 2.54 3.66
CA VAL A 260 -0.71 2.30 4.52
C VAL A 260 0.55 2.58 3.71
N GLN A 261 1.42 3.42 4.23
CA GLN A 261 2.73 3.70 3.63
C GLN A 261 3.84 3.32 4.59
N ALA A 262 4.94 2.80 4.07
CA ALA A 262 6.06 2.37 4.89
C ALA A 262 7.42 2.59 4.24
N LYS A 263 8.42 2.92 5.08
CA LYS A 263 9.85 2.88 4.74
C LYS A 263 10.68 2.61 5.98
N PHE A 264 11.89 2.10 5.82
CA PHE A 264 12.88 2.14 6.90
C PHE A 264 13.45 3.56 7.08
N ASN A 265 13.72 3.93 8.33
CA ASN A 265 14.57 5.09 8.63
C ASN A 265 16.05 4.67 8.79
N LYS A 266 16.95 5.65 8.89
CA LYS A 266 18.40 5.41 9.05
C LYS A 266 18.76 4.53 10.25
N SER A 267 17.96 4.59 11.31
CA SER A 267 18.15 3.78 12.51
C SER A 267 17.78 2.31 12.32
N GLY A 268 17.20 1.92 11.18
CA GLY A 268 16.73 0.56 10.91
C GLY A 268 15.38 0.25 11.55
N VAL A 269 14.61 1.27 11.91
CA VAL A 269 13.23 1.14 12.38
C VAL A 269 12.31 1.24 11.17
N LEU A 270 11.41 0.28 11.01
CA LEU A 270 10.39 0.33 9.95
C LEU A 270 9.29 1.30 10.40
N LYS A 271 9.21 2.43 9.70
CA LYS A 271 8.19 3.45 9.89
C LYS A 271 6.99 3.09 9.05
N VAL A 272 5.86 2.84 9.70
CA VAL A 272 4.58 2.58 9.04
C VAL A 272 3.63 3.72 9.40
N ARG A 273 2.88 4.23 8.43
CA ARG A 273 1.82 5.20 8.65
C ARG A 273 0.53 4.70 8.01
N ALA A 274 -0.57 4.78 8.74
CA ALA A 274 -1.89 4.41 8.25
C ALA A 274 -2.83 5.63 8.22
N SER A 275 -3.68 5.71 7.20
CA SER A 275 -4.83 6.60 7.21
C SER A 275 -5.90 6.05 8.16
N PRO A 276 -6.94 6.85 8.48
CA PRO A 276 -8.15 6.31 9.09
C PRO A 276 -8.75 5.16 8.30
N ILE A 277 -9.57 4.34 8.96
CA ILE A 277 -10.40 3.34 8.31
C ILE A 277 -11.60 4.01 7.64
N TYR A 278 -11.77 3.75 6.35
CA TYR A 278 -12.88 4.26 5.54
C TYR A 278 -13.90 3.16 5.25
N SER A 279 -15.18 3.54 5.18
CA SER A 279 -16.28 2.65 4.79
C SER A 279 -16.46 2.63 3.28
N PHE A 280 -16.66 1.43 2.75
CA PHE A 280 -17.07 1.11 1.38
C PHE A 280 -18.38 0.31 1.35
N VAL A 281 -19.14 0.30 2.46
CA VAL A 281 -20.40 -0.45 2.56
C VAL A 281 -21.42 0.05 1.54
N ARG A 282 -21.46 1.37 1.33
CA ARG A 282 -22.36 2.06 0.40
C ARG A 282 -21.57 2.73 -0.69
N LYS A 283 -21.94 2.51 -1.96
CA LYS A 283 -21.22 3.01 -3.13
C LYS A 283 -21.11 4.54 -3.15
N ASP A 284 -22.16 5.25 -2.74
CA ASP A 284 -22.29 6.70 -2.80
C ASP A 284 -21.59 7.44 -1.65
N GLU A 285 -21.37 6.77 -0.53
CA GLU A 285 -20.67 7.31 0.64
C GLU A 285 -19.17 6.99 0.63
N ALA A 286 -18.75 6.00 -0.17
CA ALA A 286 -17.39 5.51 -0.21
C ALA A 286 -16.41 6.53 -0.81
N PRO A 287 -15.17 6.65 -0.27
CA PRO A 287 -14.19 7.63 -0.72
C PRO A 287 -13.42 7.14 -1.95
N TRP A 288 -14.13 6.77 -3.03
CA TRP A 288 -13.53 6.27 -4.27
C TRP A 288 -12.50 7.22 -4.87
N ASP A 289 -12.82 8.52 -4.87
CA ASP A 289 -11.92 9.56 -5.39
C ASP A 289 -10.56 9.54 -4.68
N LEU A 290 -10.57 9.54 -3.35
CA LEU A 290 -9.36 9.48 -2.53
C LEU A 290 -8.52 8.25 -2.88
N PHE A 291 -9.15 7.07 -2.92
CA PHE A 291 -8.42 5.82 -3.18
C PHE A 291 -7.90 5.75 -4.62
N LEU A 292 -8.64 6.24 -5.61
CA LEU A 292 -8.18 6.33 -6.99
C LEU A 292 -7.02 7.33 -7.14
N ARG A 293 -7.04 8.46 -6.43
CA ARG A 293 -5.93 9.42 -6.41
C ARG A 293 -4.65 8.83 -5.85
N TYR A 294 -4.75 7.98 -4.83
CA TYR A 294 -3.59 7.23 -4.33
C TYR A 294 -3.21 6.06 -5.24
N HIS A 295 -4.16 5.41 -5.90
CA HIS A 295 -3.87 4.38 -6.91
C HIS A 295 -3.12 4.95 -8.13
N ALA A 296 -3.35 6.23 -8.45
CA ALA A 296 -2.65 6.99 -9.48
C ALA A 296 -1.59 7.96 -8.93
N CYS A 297 -1.05 7.70 -7.72
CA CYS A 297 -0.11 8.60 -7.06
C CYS A 297 1.24 8.69 -7.79
N GLU A 298 2.02 9.71 -7.45
CA GLU A 298 3.44 9.79 -7.79
C GLU A 298 4.30 9.51 -6.54
N PRO A 299 5.19 8.51 -6.56
CA PRO A 299 6.10 8.27 -5.46
C PRO A 299 7.12 9.40 -5.35
N ARG A 300 7.52 9.71 -4.10
CA ARG A 300 8.62 10.65 -3.84
C ARG A 300 9.94 9.90 -3.75
N ASP A 301 10.98 10.49 -4.32
CA ASP A 301 12.34 9.97 -4.29
C ASP A 301 13.35 11.08 -3.94
N GLY A 302 14.61 10.68 -3.75
CA GLY A 302 15.75 11.55 -3.58
C GLY A 302 16.30 11.58 -2.15
N PRO A 303 17.44 12.26 -1.93
CA PRO A 303 18.18 12.22 -0.67
C PRO A 303 17.37 12.68 0.54
N LYS A 304 16.43 13.62 0.36
CA LYS A 304 15.55 14.10 1.45
C LYS A 304 14.56 13.03 1.91
N ILE A 305 14.14 12.13 1.03
CA ILE A 305 13.25 11.02 1.37
C ILE A 305 14.06 9.84 1.92
N GLU A 306 15.20 9.52 1.28
CA GLU A 306 16.10 8.42 1.66
C GLU A 306 16.76 8.66 3.02
N PHE A 307 17.25 9.89 3.25
CA PHE A 307 18.00 10.27 4.44
C PHE A 307 17.27 11.33 5.28
N GLY A 308 15.98 11.57 5.06
CA GLY A 308 15.18 12.39 5.97
C GLY A 308 14.92 11.64 7.27
N ASP A 309 15.17 12.29 8.41
CA ASP A 309 14.74 11.82 9.71
C ASP A 309 13.36 12.41 10.01
N ASP A 310 12.41 11.58 10.44
CA ASP A 310 11.05 12.00 10.78
C ASP A 310 10.98 12.74 12.14
N GLU A 311 12.11 13.18 12.72
CA GLU A 311 12.20 13.72 14.09
C GLU A 311 11.70 15.18 14.26
N GLU A 312 11.27 15.85 13.18
CA GLU A 312 10.61 17.17 13.27
C GLU A 312 9.19 17.11 13.90
N GLU A 313 8.72 15.94 14.37
CA GLU A 313 7.43 15.78 15.08
C GLU A 313 7.52 15.93 16.62
N SER A 314 8.63 16.44 17.17
CA SER A 314 8.63 16.92 18.56
C SER A 314 8.37 18.44 18.61
N VAL A 315 7.29 18.80 19.29
CA VAL A 315 6.82 20.16 19.67
C VAL A 315 5.74 20.77 18.75
N SER A 316 4.49 20.47 19.09
CA SER A 316 3.49 21.50 19.44
C SER A 316 2.41 20.90 20.34
N PRO A 317 2.37 21.20 21.65
CA PRO A 317 1.18 20.92 22.43
C PRO A 317 0.03 21.78 21.89
N GLN A 318 -1.08 21.15 21.52
CA GLN A 318 -2.33 21.86 21.31
C GLN A 318 -2.65 22.63 22.61
N ALA A 319 -2.65 23.96 22.52
CA ALA A 319 -3.22 24.80 23.55
C ALA A 319 -4.74 24.57 23.56
N PRO A 320 -5.37 24.42 24.73
CA PRO A 320 -6.81 24.37 24.81
C PRO A 320 -7.38 25.79 24.72
N GLU A 321 -8.26 26.02 23.74
CA GLU A 321 -9.38 26.95 23.87
C GLU A 321 -10.65 26.24 23.38
#